data_AF-A0A929YE15-F1
#
_entry.id   AF-A0A929YE15-F1
#
_cell.length_a   1.000
_cell.length_b   1.000
_cell.length_c   1.000
_cell.angle_alpha   90.00
_cell.angle_beta   90.00
_cell.angle_gamma   90.00
#
_symmetry.space_group_name_H-M   'P 1'
#
loop_
_entity.id
_entity.type
_entity.pdbx_description
1 polymer ?
#
loop_
_entity_poly.entity_id
_entity_poly.type
_entity_poly.pdbx_seq_one_letter_code
_entity_poly.pdbx_strand_id
1 'polypeptide(L)'
;MGTLIIQVQVIYTALMAGMMLMYTITLGRYFDYILKHKIPGASQNWALFHNNTRVQIYHTAVLVGHAIVSIVSLATNHTRGPAPLVVAAAVPFLMLTTHVVTGFAKAEFFINGGQRLDDEKTVKTYLAWNMPLHITYTLLYTVSAALLLTLL
;
A
#
# COMPACT_ATOMS: atom_id res chain seq x y z
N MET A 1 10.81 26.23 7.22
CA MET A 1 9.74 25.49 6.51
C MET A 1 10.22 24.17 5.91
N GLY A 2 11.32 24.13 5.15
CA GLY A 2 11.79 22.91 4.47
C GLY A 2 11.99 21.68 5.36
N THR A 3 12.66 21.82 6.51
CA THR A 3 12.93 20.69 7.43
C THR A 3 11.64 20.07 8.01
N LEU A 4 10.61 20.87 8.32
CA LEU A 4 9.35 20.36 8.86
C LEU A 4 8.63 19.46 7.84
N ILE A 5 8.60 19.88 6.57
CA ILE A 5 7.97 19.08 5.51
C ILE A 5 8.72 17.77 5.27
N ILE A 6 10.06 17.77 5.34
CA ILE A 6 10.86 16.54 5.26
C ILE A 6 10.58 15.63 6.49
N GLN A 7 10.43 16.18 7.69
CA GLN A 7 10.06 15.37 8.86
C GLN A 7 8.68 14.72 8.70
N VAL A 8 7.68 15.48 8.22
CA VAL A 8 6.34 14.95 7.93
C VAL A 8 6.40 13.88 6.83
N GLN A 9 7.22 14.10 5.80
CA GLN A 9 7.49 13.12 4.74
C GLN A 9 8.04 11.81 5.29
N VAL A 10 9.06 11.87 6.15
CA VAL A 10 9.67 10.71 6.81
C VAL A 10 8.59 9.95 7.59
N ILE A 11 7.80 10.66 8.41
CA ILE A 11 6.75 10.05 9.23
C ILE A 11 5.73 9.32 8.35
N TYR A 12 5.18 9.98 7.32
CA TYR A 12 4.22 9.33 6.43
C TYR A 12 4.82 8.13 5.69
N THR A 13 6.06 8.25 5.20
CA THR A 13 6.73 7.15 4.47
C THR A 13 6.98 5.96 5.39
N ALA A 14 7.35 6.20 6.65
CA ALA A 14 7.50 5.15 7.66
C ALA A 14 6.16 4.52 8.06
N LEU A 15 5.08 5.30 8.19
CA LEU A 15 3.74 4.78 8.44
C LEU A 15 3.26 3.88 7.30
N MET A 16 3.53 4.25 6.04
CA MET A 16 3.25 3.41 4.88
C MET A 16 4.05 2.10 4.92
N ALA A 17 5.35 2.16 5.24
CA ALA A 17 6.18 0.96 5.41
C ALA A 17 5.60 0.03 6.49
N GLY A 18 5.23 0.59 7.65
CA GLY A 18 4.63 -0.16 8.76
C GLY A 18 3.27 -0.76 8.41
N MET A 19 2.42 -0.04 7.69
CA MET A 19 1.13 -0.53 7.22
C MET A 19 1.30 -1.71 6.25
N MET A 20 2.20 -1.59 5.27
CA MET A 20 2.49 -2.66 4.32
C MET A 20 3.09 -3.87 5.04
N LEU A 21 4.02 -3.66 5.98
CA LEU A 21 4.58 -4.73 6.79
C LEU A 21 3.49 -5.46 7.57
N MET A 22 2.66 -4.72 8.33
CA MET A 22 1.54 -5.27 9.10
C MET A 22 0.64 -6.13 8.21
N TYR A 23 0.27 -5.61 7.03
CA TYR A 23 -0.52 -6.35 6.05
C TYR A 23 0.16 -7.67 5.65
N THR A 24 1.45 -7.65 5.31
CA THR A 24 2.19 -8.85 4.87
C THR A 24 2.33 -9.93 5.95
N ILE A 25 2.34 -9.57 7.23
CA ILE A 25 2.49 -10.54 8.33
C ILE A 25 1.15 -10.99 8.94
N THR A 26 0.07 -10.24 8.71
CA THR A 26 -1.26 -10.55 9.23
C THR A 26 -2.31 -10.66 8.12
N LEU A 27 -2.94 -9.55 7.74
CA LEU A 27 -4.15 -9.53 6.93
C LEU A 27 -3.97 -10.17 5.54
N GLY A 28 -2.87 -9.88 4.85
CA GLY A 28 -2.57 -10.48 3.55
C GLY A 28 -2.39 -11.99 3.62
N ARG A 29 -1.74 -12.50 4.68
CA ARG A 29 -1.57 -13.95 4.91
C ARG A 29 -2.88 -14.62 5.28
N TYR A 30 -3.73 -13.94 6.04
CA TYR A 30 -5.09 -14.40 6.33
C TYR A 30 -5.89 -14.58 5.04
N PHE A 31 -5.90 -13.58 4.13
CA PHE A 31 -6.57 -13.69 2.84
C PHE A 31 -6.00 -14.81 1.97
N ASP A 32 -4.68 -14.92 1.88
CA ASP A 32 -4.02 -16.03 1.19
C ASP A 32 -4.47 -17.39 1.74
N TYR A 33 -4.55 -17.54 3.06
CA TYR A 33 -4.93 -18.77 3.73
C TYR A 33 -6.36 -19.16 3.42
N ILE A 34 -7.32 -18.24 3.58
CA ILE A 34 -8.74 -18.55 3.34
C ILE A 34 -9.01 -18.90 1.87
N LEU A 35 -8.30 -18.26 0.93
CA LEU A 35 -8.45 -18.53 -0.50
C LEU A 35 -7.83 -19.87 -0.91
N LYS A 36 -6.62 -20.18 -0.42
CA LYS A 36 -5.96 -21.47 -0.69
C LYS A 36 -6.75 -22.66 -0.15
N HIS A 37 -7.40 -22.50 0.99
CA HIS A 37 -8.18 -23.56 1.65
C HIS A 37 -9.68 -23.48 1.36
N LYS A 38 -10.12 -22.53 0.53
CA LYS A 38 -11.54 -22.32 0.15
C LYS A 38 -12.48 -22.28 1.35
N ILE A 39 -12.08 -21.59 2.42
CA ILE A 39 -12.85 -21.55 3.67
C ILE A 39 -14.16 -20.80 3.45
N PRO A 40 -15.32 -21.46 3.55
CA PRO A 40 -16.61 -20.82 3.28
C PRO A 40 -16.87 -19.66 4.23
N GLY A 41 -17.33 -18.53 3.68
CA GLY A 41 -17.76 -17.36 4.47
C GLY A 41 -16.66 -16.56 5.17
N ALA A 42 -15.39 -16.98 5.11
CA ALA A 42 -14.31 -16.33 5.85
C ALA A 42 -13.99 -14.90 5.39
N SER A 43 -14.25 -14.56 4.12
CA SER A 43 -14.11 -13.20 3.58
C SER A 43 -15.41 -12.37 3.69
N GLN A 44 -16.55 -12.97 3.99
CA GLN A 44 -17.84 -12.26 4.05
C GLN A 44 -17.91 -11.32 5.25
N ASN A 45 -17.38 -11.73 6.41
CA ASN A 45 -17.30 -10.86 7.58
C ASN A 45 -16.42 -9.63 7.32
N TRP A 46 -15.29 -9.83 6.64
CA TRP A 46 -14.44 -8.73 6.20
C TRP A 46 -15.17 -7.80 5.23
N ALA A 47 -15.84 -8.37 4.22
CA ALA A 47 -16.59 -7.58 3.24
C ALA A 47 -17.71 -6.76 3.90
N LEU A 48 -18.43 -7.32 4.87
CA LEU A 48 -19.44 -6.60 5.64
C LEU A 48 -18.84 -5.42 6.41
N PHE A 49 -17.74 -5.65 7.13
CA PHE A 49 -17.02 -4.57 7.80
C PHE A 49 -16.56 -3.49 6.81
N HIS A 50 -15.88 -3.92 5.74
CA HIS A 50 -15.31 -3.04 4.73
C HIS A 50 -16.37 -2.13 4.09
N ASN A 51 -17.49 -2.72 3.69
CA ASN A 51 -18.56 -2.01 2.98
C ASN A 51 -19.40 -1.11 3.91
N ASN A 52 -19.51 -1.46 5.20
CA ASN A 52 -20.39 -0.74 6.13
C ASN A 52 -19.69 0.36 6.95
N THR A 53 -18.37 0.29 7.15
CA THR A 53 -17.66 1.17 8.11
C THR A 53 -16.91 2.34 7.47
N ARG A 54 -17.03 2.54 6.15
CA ARG A 54 -16.27 3.55 5.39
C ARG A 54 -14.74 3.44 5.59
N VAL A 55 -14.24 2.29 6.04
CA VAL A 55 -12.80 2.09 6.33
C VAL A 55 -11.90 2.44 5.15
N GLN A 56 -12.40 2.22 3.93
CA GLN A 56 -11.74 2.58 2.68
C GLN A 56 -11.42 4.09 2.58
N ILE A 57 -12.26 4.97 3.13
CA ILE A 57 -12.02 6.43 3.10
C ILE A 57 -10.79 6.77 3.95
N TYR A 58 -10.68 6.21 5.16
CA TYR A 58 -9.54 6.46 6.04
C TYR A 58 -8.24 5.94 5.42
N HIS A 59 -8.27 4.73 4.84
CA HIS A 59 -7.13 4.18 4.11
C HIS A 59 -6.72 5.06 2.92
N THR A 60 -7.70 5.49 2.12
CA THR A 60 -7.46 6.37 0.96
C THR A 60 -6.90 7.73 1.38
N ALA A 61 -7.37 8.29 2.50
CA ALA A 61 -6.87 9.56 3.02
C ALA A 61 -5.38 9.48 3.40
N VAL A 62 -4.93 8.36 3.98
CA VAL A 62 -3.51 8.16 4.30
C VAL A 62 -2.67 8.05 3.02
N LEU A 63 -3.12 7.28 2.03
CA LEU A 63 -2.44 7.12 0.74
C LEU A 63 -2.32 8.45 -0.02
N VAL A 64 -3.43 9.16 -0.17
CA VAL A 64 -3.47 10.46 -0.86
C VAL A 64 -2.67 11.50 -0.09
N GLY A 65 -2.78 11.52 1.24
CA GLY A 65 -1.98 12.38 2.10
C GLY A 65 -0.48 12.17 1.91
N HIS A 66 -0.02 10.91 1.89
CA HIS A 66 1.39 10.59 1.61
C HIS A 66 1.84 11.08 0.23
N ALA A 67 1.02 10.87 -0.81
CA ALA A 67 1.34 11.32 -2.17
C ALA A 67 1.45 12.85 -2.25
N ILE A 68 0.51 13.59 -1.65
CA ILE A 68 0.53 15.06 -1.60
C ILE A 68 1.77 15.56 -0.87
N VAL A 69 2.05 15.02 0.32
CA VAL A 69 3.24 15.40 1.10
C VAL A 69 4.51 15.14 0.30
N SER A 70 4.59 14.01 -0.42
CA SER A 70 5.71 13.67 -1.31
C SER A 70 5.96 14.67 -2.42
N ILE A 71 4.91 15.11 -3.09
CA ILE A 71 5.01 16.12 -4.16
C ILE A 71 5.43 17.47 -3.58
N VAL A 72 4.81 17.89 -2.47
CA VAL A 72 5.13 19.18 -1.82
C VAL A 72 6.57 19.18 -1.28
N SER A 73 7.01 18.08 -0.67
CA SER A 73 8.37 17.95 -0.16
C SER A 73 9.41 18.02 -1.27
N LEU A 74 9.18 17.31 -2.38
CA LEU A 74 10.04 17.38 -3.55
C LEU A 74 10.10 18.80 -4.13
N ALA A 75 8.96 19.45 -4.35
CA ALA A 75 8.90 20.80 -4.91
C ALA A 75 9.63 21.84 -4.04
N THR A 76 9.43 21.77 -2.72
CA THR A 76 9.95 22.77 -1.77
C THR A 76 11.37 22.50 -1.28
N ASN A 77 11.90 21.28 -1.45
CA ASN A 77 13.22 20.90 -0.93
C ASN A 77 14.18 20.30 -1.98
N HIS A 78 13.90 20.43 -3.27
CA HIS A 78 14.69 19.81 -4.35
C HIS A 78 16.21 20.11 -4.30
N THR A 79 16.62 21.25 -3.72
CA THR A 79 18.04 21.63 -3.58
C THR A 79 18.78 20.93 -2.44
N ARG A 80 18.07 20.20 -1.55
CA ARG A 80 18.66 19.52 -0.39
C ARG A 80 19.17 18.10 -0.66
N GLY A 81 19.20 17.69 -1.92
CA GLY A 81 19.44 16.31 -2.31
C GLY A 81 18.17 15.74 -2.94
N PRO A 82 18.00 15.88 -4.26
CA PRO A 82 16.75 15.52 -4.92
C PRO A 82 16.52 14.00 -4.94
N ALA A 83 17.57 13.18 -4.88
CA ALA A 83 17.44 11.73 -5.04
C ALA A 83 16.51 11.07 -3.99
N PRO A 84 16.69 11.26 -2.66
CA PRO A 84 15.74 10.72 -1.67
C PRO A 84 14.30 11.23 -1.86
N LEU A 85 14.12 12.51 -2.23
CA LEU A 85 12.81 13.11 -2.44
C LEU A 85 12.11 12.53 -3.69
N VAL A 86 12.86 12.32 -4.77
CA VAL A 86 12.36 11.70 -6.01
C VAL A 86 11.96 10.25 -5.75
N VAL A 87 12.78 9.49 -5.02
CA VAL A 87 12.42 8.11 -4.64
C VAL A 87 11.12 8.12 -3.85
N ALA A 88 11.00 8.96 -2.81
CA ALA A 88 9.80 9.02 -1.99
C ALA A 88 8.54 9.43 -2.77
N ALA A 89 8.67 10.35 -3.73
CA ALA A 89 7.59 10.73 -4.62
C ALA A 89 7.23 9.64 -5.64
N ALA A 90 8.19 8.83 -6.09
CA ALA A 90 7.95 7.79 -7.10
C ALA A 90 7.24 6.55 -6.54
N VAL A 91 7.52 6.15 -5.29
CA VAL A 91 7.01 4.88 -4.71
C VAL A 91 5.48 4.75 -4.78
N PRO A 92 4.65 5.75 -4.43
CA PRO A 92 3.19 5.63 -4.53
C PRO A 92 2.68 5.39 -5.96
N PHE A 93 3.30 6.04 -6.95
CA PHE A 93 2.93 5.85 -8.36
C PHE A 93 3.35 4.47 -8.85
N LEU A 94 4.57 4.02 -8.50
CA LEU A 94 5.03 2.67 -8.81
C LEU A 94 4.08 1.63 -8.21
N MET A 95 3.63 1.83 -6.96
CA MET A 95 2.65 0.97 -6.31
C MET A 95 1.34 0.91 -7.10
N LEU A 96 0.75 2.07 -7.43
CA LEU A 96 -0.50 2.14 -8.17
C LEU A 96 -0.39 1.47 -9.55
N THR A 97 0.65 1.80 -10.30
CA THR A 97 0.86 1.24 -11.65
C THR A 97 1.06 -0.26 -11.61
N THR A 98 1.84 -0.78 -10.66
CA THR A 98 2.08 -2.23 -10.54
C THR A 98 0.83 -2.99 -10.10
N HIS A 99 0.00 -2.43 -9.20
CA HIS A 99 -1.31 -3.01 -8.87
C HIS A 99 -2.23 -3.12 -10.09
N VAL A 100 -2.26 -2.10 -10.95
CA VAL A 100 -3.13 -2.07 -12.14
C VAL A 100 -2.61 -3.03 -13.21
N VAL A 101 -1.32 -2.94 -13.57
CA VAL A 101 -0.73 -3.71 -14.68
C VAL A 101 -0.72 -5.21 -14.41
N THR A 102 -0.53 -5.64 -13.16
CA THR A 102 -0.58 -7.06 -12.78
C THR A 102 -2.01 -7.63 -12.75
N GLY A 103 -3.04 -6.77 -12.84
CA GLY A 103 -4.44 -7.14 -12.62
C GLY A 103 -4.80 -7.34 -11.15
N PHE A 104 -3.83 -7.14 -10.23
CA PHE A 104 -4.04 -7.33 -8.80
C PHE A 104 -5.08 -6.35 -8.23
N ALA A 105 -5.10 -5.09 -8.66
CA ALA A 105 -6.09 -4.10 -8.20
C ALA A 105 -7.54 -4.59 -8.35
N LYS A 106 -7.84 -5.20 -9.49
CA LYS A 106 -9.18 -5.75 -9.77
C LYS A 106 -9.45 -6.99 -8.93
N ALA A 107 -8.44 -7.86 -8.77
CA ALA A 107 -8.59 -9.06 -7.96
C ALA A 107 -8.81 -8.71 -6.48
N GLU A 108 -8.00 -7.80 -5.94
CA GLU A 108 -8.11 -7.29 -4.58
C GLU A 108 -9.47 -6.68 -4.30
N PHE A 109 -9.98 -5.84 -5.20
CA PHE A 109 -11.31 -5.24 -5.06
C PHE A 109 -12.41 -6.31 -4.89
N PHE A 110 -12.39 -7.37 -5.71
CA PHE A 110 -13.38 -8.45 -5.60
C PHE A 110 -13.20 -9.26 -4.32
N ILE A 111 -11.97 -9.67 -3.99
CA ILE A 111 -11.68 -10.46 -2.78
C ILE A 111 -12.06 -9.68 -1.51
N ASN A 112 -11.65 -8.41 -1.39
CA ASN A 112 -11.97 -7.57 -0.22
C ASN A 112 -13.47 -7.26 -0.14
N GLY A 113 -14.14 -7.14 -1.29
CA GLY A 113 -15.59 -7.00 -1.37
C GLY A 113 -16.37 -8.30 -1.12
N GLY A 114 -15.69 -9.43 -0.90
CA GLY A 114 -16.32 -10.74 -0.72
C GLY A 114 -17.02 -11.27 -1.98
N GLN A 115 -16.67 -10.72 -3.14
CA GLN A 115 -17.25 -11.04 -4.44
C GLN A 115 -16.32 -11.99 -5.21
N ARG A 116 -16.91 -12.85 -6.06
CA ARG A 116 -16.16 -13.69 -7.02
C ARG A 116 -15.07 -14.55 -6.39
N LEU A 117 -15.30 -15.07 -5.19
CA LEU A 117 -14.37 -15.96 -4.48
C LEU A 117 -14.25 -17.33 -5.15
N ASP A 118 -15.23 -17.67 -5.99
CA ASP A 118 -15.33 -18.86 -6.84
C ASP A 118 -14.66 -18.67 -8.21
N ASP A 119 -14.33 -17.44 -8.61
CA ASP A 119 -13.64 -17.15 -9.87
C ASP A 119 -12.16 -17.50 -9.77
N GLU A 120 -11.80 -18.67 -10.28
CA GLU A 120 -10.44 -19.22 -10.26
C GLU A 120 -9.40 -18.25 -10.84
N LYS A 121 -9.73 -17.51 -11.90
CA LYS A 121 -8.80 -16.54 -12.50
C LYS A 121 -8.51 -15.39 -11.55
N THR A 122 -9.54 -14.86 -10.90
CA THR A 122 -9.41 -13.77 -9.91
C THR A 122 -8.60 -14.25 -8.70
N VAL A 123 -8.94 -15.41 -8.14
CA VAL A 123 -8.23 -15.98 -7.00
C VAL A 123 -6.77 -16.26 -7.33
N LYS A 124 -6.47 -16.87 -8.48
CA LYS A 124 -5.10 -17.13 -8.93
C LYS A 124 -4.29 -15.85 -9.09
N THR A 125 -4.90 -14.79 -9.64
CA THR A 125 -4.26 -13.48 -9.80
C THR A 125 -3.97 -12.84 -8.44
N TYR A 126 -4.93 -12.89 -7.52
CA TYR A 126 -4.75 -12.40 -6.16
C TYR A 126 -3.58 -13.13 -5.47
N LEU A 127 -3.62 -14.46 -5.42
CA LEU A 127 -2.59 -15.27 -4.75
C LEU A 127 -1.19 -15.12 -5.37
N ALA A 128 -1.11 -14.90 -6.68
CA ALA A 128 0.17 -14.70 -7.37
C ALA A 128 0.83 -13.37 -7.00
N TRP A 129 0.06 -12.32 -6.75
CA TRP A 129 0.58 -10.95 -6.62
C TRP A 129 0.43 -10.35 -5.22
N ASN A 130 -0.49 -10.82 -4.40
CA ASN A 130 -0.78 -10.29 -3.07
C ASN A 130 0.50 -10.14 -2.23
N MET A 131 1.19 -11.26 -1.97
CA MET A 131 2.39 -11.24 -1.14
C MET A 131 3.59 -10.57 -1.82
N PRO A 132 3.95 -10.89 -3.09
CA PRO A 132 5.10 -10.27 -3.74
C PRO A 132 5.01 -8.75 -3.83
N LEU A 133 3.84 -8.20 -4.17
CA LEU A 133 3.66 -6.76 -4.29
C LEU A 133 3.79 -6.08 -2.93
N HIS A 134 3.06 -6.53 -1.91
CA HIS A 134 3.09 -5.90 -0.59
C HIS A 134 4.46 -6.02 0.12
N ILE A 135 5.20 -7.13 -0.07
CA ILE A 135 6.58 -7.25 0.42
C ILE A 135 7.49 -6.24 -0.30
N THR A 136 7.35 -6.13 -1.62
CA THR A 136 8.13 -5.17 -2.42
C THR A 136 7.86 -3.73 -1.97
N TYR A 137 6.59 -3.36 -1.75
CA TYR A 137 6.25 -2.03 -1.26
C TYR A 137 6.77 -1.79 0.15
N THR A 138 6.69 -2.78 1.03
CA THR A 138 7.28 -2.68 2.37
C THR A 138 8.75 -2.29 2.27
N LEU A 139 9.54 -3.02 1.47
CA LEU A 139 10.96 -2.74 1.27
C LEU A 139 11.20 -1.36 0.66
N LEU A 140 10.45 -1.00 -0.40
CA LEU A 140 10.59 0.30 -1.06
C LEU A 140 10.28 1.47 -0.11
N TYR A 141 9.20 1.37 0.67
CA TYR A 141 8.84 2.38 1.65
C TYR A 141 9.86 2.45 2.80
N THR A 142 10.37 1.32 3.29
CA THR A 142 11.42 1.29 4.32
C THR A 142 12.71 1.95 3.83
N VAL A 143 13.19 1.59 2.64
CA VAL A 143 14.40 2.19 2.04
C VAL A 143 14.18 3.68 1.78
N SER A 144 13.01 4.05 1.25
CA SER A 144 12.63 5.45 1.03
C SER A 144 12.64 6.26 2.33
N ALA A 145 12.07 5.73 3.42
CA ALA A 145 12.11 6.37 4.72
C ALA A 145 13.55 6.54 5.24
N ALA A 146 14.39 5.51 5.11
CA ALA A 146 15.80 5.56 5.50
C ALA A 146 16.60 6.60 4.69
N LEU A 147 16.35 6.71 3.38
CA LEU A 147 16.97 7.72 2.52
C LEU A 147 16.52 9.13 2.91
N LEU A 148 15.24 9.32 3.26
CA LEU A 148 14.75 10.63 3.69
C LEU A 148 15.38 11.08 5.03
N LEU A 149 15.75 10.15 5.91
CA LEU A 149 16.45 10.46 7.16
C LEU A 149 17.83 11.10 6.91
N THR A 150 18.45 10.89 5.75
CA THR A 150 19.73 11.54 5.42
C THR A 150 19.58 13.03 5.07
N LEU A 151 18.35 13.53 5.01
CA LEU A 151 18.03 14.94 4.73
C LEU A 151 17.60 15.72 5.99
N LEU A 152 17.54 15.05 7.15
CA LEU A 152 17.24 15.65 8.45
C LEU A 152 18.51 16.15 9.13
#